data_AF-A0A2N3N6K5-F1
#
_entry.id   AF-A0A2N3N6K5-F1
#
_cell.length_a   1.000
_cell.length_b   1.000
_cell.length_c   1.000
_cell.angle_alpha   90.00
_cell.angle_beta   90.00
_cell.angle_gamma   90.00
#
_symmetry.space_group_name_H-M   'P 1'
#
loop_
_entity.id
_entity.type
_entity.pdbx_description
1 polymer ?
#
loop_
_entity_poly.entity_id
_entity_poly.type
_entity_poly.pdbx_seq_one_letter_code
_entity_poly.pdbx_strand_id
1 'polypeptide(L)'
;MEKGMEIAKQDTIDASALAKSLVPDDRLLIVKLEDGLGWDEICPFLGHPIPDTPYPRGNAPGEFKKLIEGLFLPRIKRALGILASGIIVPVLSVGLWYYLR
;
A
#
# COMPACT_ATOMS: atom_id res chain seq x y z
N MET A 1 12.56 14.50 -6.73
CA MET A 1 12.02 13.38 -5.92
C MET A 1 12.80 13.21 -4.63
N GLU A 2 14.14 13.12 -4.69
CA GLU A 2 15.02 13.00 -3.52
C GLU A 2 14.79 14.07 -2.44
N LYS A 3 14.79 15.35 -2.81
CA LYS A 3 14.45 16.45 -1.87
C LYS A 3 13.09 16.27 -1.18
N GLY A 4 12.10 15.72 -1.88
CA GLY A 4 10.77 15.48 -1.30
C GLY A 4 10.77 14.33 -0.28
N MET A 5 11.58 13.31 -0.52
CA MET A 5 11.73 12.17 0.40
C MET A 5 12.45 12.57 1.69
N GLU A 6 13.49 13.40 1.58
CA GLU A 6 14.18 13.92 2.76
C GLU A 6 13.28 14.82 3.61
N ILE A 7 12.44 15.66 2.99
CA ILE A 7 11.45 16.46 3.71
C ILE A 7 10.46 15.54 4.46
N ALA A 8 9.87 14.56 3.77
CA ALA A 8 8.90 13.64 4.39
C ALA A 8 9.50 12.83 5.55
N LYS A 9 10.77 12.44 5.42
CA LYS A 9 11.52 11.77 6.48
C LYS A 9 11.71 12.69 7.68
N GLN A 10 12.12 13.94 7.44
CA GLN A 10 12.32 14.92 8.51
C GLN A 10 11.00 15.23 9.23
N ASP A 11 9.90 15.43 8.49
CA ASP A 11 8.58 15.67 9.06
C ASP A 11 8.14 14.56 10.03
N THR A 12 8.45 13.29 9.69
CA THR A 12 8.13 12.13 10.54
C THR A 12 8.95 12.13 11.84
N ILE A 13 10.24 12.50 11.75
CA ILE A 13 11.13 12.60 12.91
C ILE A 13 10.65 13.73 13.83
N ASP A 14 10.34 14.89 13.26
CA ASP A 14 9.91 16.07 14.01
C ASP A 14 8.57 15.83 14.70
N ALA A 15 7.60 15.21 14.00
CA ALA A 15 6.31 14.85 14.58
C ALA A 15 6.46 13.86 15.75
N SER A 16 7.34 12.87 15.61
CA SER A 16 7.63 11.90 16.68
C SER A 16 8.31 12.56 17.88
N ALA A 17 9.22 13.50 17.66
CA ALA A 17 9.88 14.26 18.72
C ALA A 17 8.88 15.18 19.46
N LEU A 18 8.00 15.84 18.71
CA LEU A 18 6.96 16.68 19.25
C LEU A 18 6.03 15.89 20.17
N ALA A 19 5.55 14.70 19.74
CA ALA A 19 4.72 13.83 20.57
C ALA A 19 5.40 13.48 21.90
N LYS A 20 6.69 13.12 21.88
CA LYS A 20 7.49 12.82 23.09
C LYS A 20 7.66 14.02 24.01
N SER A 21 7.71 15.24 23.47
CA SER A 21 7.84 16.46 24.30
C SER A 21 6.52 16.92 24.93
N LEU A 22 5.38 16.58 24.33
CA LEU A 22 4.07 17.10 24.75
C LEU A 22 3.33 16.17 25.71
N VAL A 23 3.58 14.87 25.63
CA VAL A 23 2.86 13.86 26.41
C VAL A 23 3.74 13.41 27.58
N PRO A 24 3.22 13.41 28.83
CA PRO A 24 3.93 12.82 29.97
C PRO A 24 4.32 11.36 29.73
N ASP A 25 5.50 10.95 30.23
CA ASP A 25 6.06 9.61 29.99
C ASP A 25 5.14 8.47 30.47
N ASP A 26 4.39 8.68 31.55
CA ASP A 26 3.42 7.72 32.10
C ASP A 26 2.15 7.57 31.24
N ARG A 27 1.98 8.43 30.22
CA ARG A 27 0.85 8.45 29.29
C ARG A 27 1.25 8.25 27.84
N LEU A 28 2.52 7.94 27.57
CA LEU A 28 3.03 7.68 26.23
C LEU A 28 3.77 6.35 26.17
N LEU A 29 3.24 5.40 25.39
CA LEU A 29 3.96 4.19 25.01
C LEU A 29 4.73 4.44 23.71
N ILE A 30 6.05 4.30 23.75
CA ILE A 30 6.92 4.37 22.56
C ILE A 30 7.26 2.94 22.13
N VAL A 31 6.80 2.54 20.96
CA VAL A 31 7.08 1.22 20.38
C VAL A 31 7.94 1.40 19.13
N LYS A 32 9.06 0.67 19.06
CA LYS A 32 9.86 0.54 17.83
C LYS A 32 9.52 -0.78 17.16
N LEU A 33 9.22 -0.72 15.86
CA LEU A 33 8.86 -1.93 15.11
C LEU A 33 9.99 -2.97 15.10
N GLU A 34 11.25 -2.53 15.20
CA GLU A 34 12.42 -3.41 15.29
C GLU A 34 12.46 -4.22 16.60
N ASP A 35 11.98 -3.62 17.69
CA ASP A 35 11.96 -4.23 19.03
C ASP A 35 10.74 -5.14 19.22
N GLY A 36 9.67 -4.88 18.46
CA GLY A 36 8.43 -5.64 18.48
C GLY A 36 7.20 -4.72 18.41
N LEU A 37 6.09 -5.24 17.90
CA LEU A 37 4.77 -4.61 17.99
C LEU A 37 3.71 -5.71 18.13
N GLY A 38 3.21 -5.89 19.35
CA GLY A 38 2.23 -6.90 19.70
C GLY A 38 1.44 -6.57 20.96
N TRP A 39 0.70 -7.57 21.44
CA TRP A 39 -0.05 -7.45 22.69
C TRP A 39 0.87 -7.30 23.90
N ASP A 40 2.07 -7.89 23.86
CA ASP A 40 3.04 -7.85 24.96
C ASP A 40 3.52 -6.42 25.27
N GLU A 41 3.64 -5.56 24.26
CA GLU A 41 4.00 -4.16 24.46
C GLU A 41 2.79 -3.29 24.85
N ILE A 42 1.62 -3.57 24.27
CA ILE A 42 0.44 -2.70 24.38
C ILE A 42 -0.37 -2.96 25.65
N CYS A 43 -0.68 -4.23 25.94
CA CYS A 43 -1.62 -4.60 27.01
C CYS A 43 -1.13 -4.19 28.41
N PRO A 44 0.14 -4.42 28.81
CA PRO A 44 0.63 -3.99 30.12
C PRO A 44 0.57 -2.48 30.32
N PHE A 45 0.88 -1.70 29.28
CA PHE A 45 0.80 -0.24 29.33
C PHE A 45 -0.64 0.25 29.54
N LEU A 46 -1.61 -0.42 28.92
CA LEU A 46 -3.03 -0.11 29.07
C LEU A 46 -3.67 -0.70 30.34
N GLY A 47 -2.95 -1.52 31.11
CA GLY A 47 -3.49 -2.20 32.30
C GLY A 47 -4.49 -3.32 31.98
N HIS A 48 -4.38 -3.94 30.80
CA HIS A 48 -5.25 -5.02 30.36
C HIS A 48 -4.51 -6.37 30.29
N PRO A 49 -5.21 -7.51 30.49
CA PRO A 49 -4.63 -8.82 30.24
C PRO A 49 -4.31 -9.00 28.76
N ILE A 50 -3.25 -9.75 28.47
CA ILE A 50 -2.91 -10.17 27.10
C ILE A 50 -3.95 -11.21 26.65
N PRO A 51 -4.60 -11.03 25.49
CA PRO A 51 -5.58 -11.99 25.00
C PRO A 51 -4.90 -13.21 24.36
N ASP A 52 -5.59 -14.36 24.37
CA ASP A 52 -5.14 -15.58 23.65
C ASP A 52 -5.19 -15.42 22.13
N THR A 53 -5.89 -14.40 21.64
CA THR A 53 -5.99 -14.12 20.19
C THR A 53 -4.67 -13.53 19.69
N PRO A 54 -4.08 -14.08 18.61
CA PRO A 54 -2.85 -13.53 18.03
C PRO A 54 -2.99 -12.06 17.67
N TYR A 55 -1.89 -11.29 17.82
CA TYR A 55 -1.86 -9.89 17.40
C TYR A 55 -2.14 -9.78 15.89
N PRO A 56 -3.06 -8.91 15.45
CA PRO A 56 -3.42 -8.81 14.05
C PRO A 56 -2.23 -8.34 13.20
N ARG A 57 -1.95 -9.07 12.12
CA ARG A 57 -1.00 -8.64 11.09
C ARG A 57 -1.74 -8.36 9.78
N GLY A 58 -1.55 -7.15 9.27
CA GLY A 58 -2.10 -6.71 7.99
C GLY A 58 -1.35 -5.49 7.47
N ASN A 59 -1.70 -5.04 6.26
CA ASN A 59 -1.04 -3.95 5.55
C ASN A 59 0.47 -4.18 5.34
N ALA A 60 0.88 -5.43 5.13
CA ALA A 60 2.26 -5.72 4.79
C ALA A 60 2.57 -5.20 3.37
N PRO A 61 3.81 -4.77 3.07
CA PRO A 61 4.17 -4.27 1.73
C PRO A 61 3.82 -5.25 0.59
N GLY A 62 3.91 -6.56 0.86
CA GLY A 62 3.52 -7.61 -0.09
C GLY A 62 2.01 -7.66 -0.37
N GLU A 63 1.17 -7.28 0.57
CA GLU A 63 -0.29 -7.20 0.36
C GLU A 63 -0.65 -6.02 -0.54
N PHE A 64 0.02 -4.88 -0.35
CA PHE A 64 -0.12 -3.73 -1.25
C PHE A 64 0.29 -4.09 -2.68
N LYS A 65 1.42 -4.79 -2.85
CA LYS A 65 1.85 -5.28 -4.17
C LYS A 65 0.77 -6.16 -4.83
N LYS A 66 0.20 -7.12 -4.09
CA LYS A 66 -0.88 -7.99 -4.59
C LYS A 66 -2.13 -7.20 -4.98
N LEU A 67 -2.50 -6.19 -4.18
CA LEU A 67 -3.63 -5.32 -4.47
C LEU A 67 -3.43 -4.57 -5.78
N ILE A 68 -2.25 -3.98 -5.97
CA ILE A 68 -1.88 -3.27 -7.20
C ILE A 68 -1.87 -4.23 -8.39
N GLU A 69 -1.26 -5.40 -8.27
CA GLU A 69 -1.22 -6.40 -9.35
C GLU A 69 -2.63 -6.85 -9.76
N GLY A 70 -3.51 -7.12 -8.79
CA GLY A 70 -4.88 -7.54 -9.02
C GLY A 70 -5.76 -6.44 -9.65
N LEU A 71 -5.46 -5.16 -9.38
CA LEU A 71 -6.25 -4.05 -9.90
C LEU A 71 -5.80 -3.61 -11.29
N PHE A 72 -4.48 -3.47 -11.50
CA PHE A 72 -3.90 -2.78 -12.65
C PHE A 72 -3.72 -3.68 -13.87
N LEU A 73 -3.16 -4.90 -13.71
CA LEU A 73 -2.90 -5.80 -14.85
C LEU A 73 -4.15 -6.15 -15.66
N PRO A 74 -5.29 -6.57 -15.06
CA PRO A 74 -6.47 -6.92 -15.86
C PRO A 74 -7.07 -5.69 -16.55
N ARG A 75 -7.02 -4.51 -15.94
CA ARG A 75 -7.50 -3.27 -16.54
C ARG A 75 -6.65 -2.84 -17.73
N ILE A 76 -5.33 -2.90 -17.61
CA ILE A 76 -4.41 -2.58 -18.71
C ILE A 76 -4.60 -3.56 -19.87
N LYS A 77 -4.66 -4.87 -19.61
CA LYS A 77 -4.91 -5.89 -20.64
C LYS A 77 -6.23 -5.64 -21.37
N ARG A 78 -7.30 -5.30 -20.64
CA ARG A 78 -8.61 -4.98 -21.25
C ARG A 78 -8.54 -3.73 -22.13
N ALA A 79 -7.90 -2.66 -21.66
CA ALA A 79 -7.74 -1.43 -22.43
C ALA A 79 -6.96 -1.67 -23.73
N LEU A 80 -5.84 -2.41 -23.66
CA LEU A 80 -5.06 -2.79 -24.84
C LEU A 80 -5.87 -3.66 -25.81
N GLY A 81 -6.67 -4.59 -25.31
CA GLY A 81 -7.55 -5.42 -26.15
C GLY A 81 -8.58 -4.59 -26.92
N ILE A 82 -9.20 -3.61 -26.27
CA ILE A 82 -10.16 -2.69 -26.92
C ILE A 82 -9.45 -1.88 -28.02
N LEU A 83 -8.30 -1.28 -27.70
CA LEU A 83 -7.53 -0.49 -28.67
C LEU A 83 -7.08 -1.33 -29.88
N ALA A 84 -6.54 -2.53 -29.62
CA ALA A 84 -6.10 -3.44 -30.67
C ALA A 84 -7.27 -3.86 -31.57
N SER A 85 -8.43 -4.19 -30.98
CA SER A 85 -9.63 -4.54 -31.75
C SER A 85 -10.11 -3.41 -32.65
N GLY A 86 -9.97 -2.15 -32.20
CA GLY A 86 -10.30 -0.96 -32.98
C GLY A 86 -9.43 -0.76 -34.22
N ILE A 87 -8.24 -1.35 -34.26
CA ILE A 87 -7.35 -1.33 -35.44
C ILE A 87 -7.53 -2.59 -36.28
N ILE A 88 -7.56 -3.75 -35.63
CA ILE A 88 -7.63 -5.06 -36.29
C ILE A 88 -8.92 -5.21 -37.10
N VAL A 89 -10.08 -4.85 -36.53
CA VAL A 89 -11.37 -5.04 -37.19
C VAL A 89 -11.48 -4.20 -38.48
N PRO A 90 -11.16 -2.90 -38.50
CA PRO A 90 -11.16 -2.13 -39.75
C PRO A 90 -10.17 -2.65 -40.79
N VAL A 91 -8.93 -2.98 -40.39
CA VAL A 91 -7.91 -3.48 -41.33
C VAL A 91 -8.35 -4.79 -41.99
N LEU A 92 -8.85 -5.74 -41.21
CA LEU A 92 -9.37 -7.01 -41.74
C LEU A 92 -10.60 -6.79 -42.63
N SER A 93 -11.50 -5.88 -42.24
CA SER A 93 -12.70 -5.56 -43.02
C SER A 93 -12.34 -4.96 -44.39
N VAL A 94 -11.39 -4.01 -44.43
CA VAL A 94 -10.91 -3.40 -45.69
C VAL A 94 -10.17 -4.43 -46.55
N GLY A 95 -9.31 -5.24 -45.95
CA GLY A 95 -8.58 -6.29 -46.68
C GLY A 95 -9.50 -7.34 -47.29
N LEU A 96 -10.52 -7.78 -46.55
CA LEU A 96 -11.52 -8.73 -47.04
C LEU A 96 -12.35 -8.11 -48.18
N TRP A 97 -12.78 -6.85 -48.03
CA TRP A 97 -13.51 -6.14 -49.09
C TRP A 97 -12.69 -6.02 -50.37
N TYR A 98 -11.39 -5.70 -50.26
CA TYR A 98 -10.48 -5.63 -51.41
C TYR A 98 -10.30 -6.99 -52.10
N TYR A 99 -10.25 -8.09 -51.33
CA TYR A 99 -10.09 -9.44 -51.88
C TYR A 99 -11.34 -9.96 -52.60
N LEU A 100 -12.52 -9.59 -52.11
CA LEU A 100 -13.80 -10.06 -52.66
C LEU A 100 -14.34 -9.20 -53.81
N ARG A 101 -13.69 -8.08 -54.13
CA ARG A 101 -14.07 -7.15 -55.19
C ARG A 101 -13.19 -7.32 -56.42
#